data_AF-A0A7C1AZI5-F1
#
_entry.id   AF-A0A7C1AZI5-F1
#
_cell.length_a   1.000
_cell.length_b   1.000
_cell.length_c   1.000
_cell.angle_alpha   90.00
_cell.angle_beta   90.00
_cell.angle_gamma   90.00
#
_symmetry.space_group_name_H-M   'P 1'
#
loop_
_entity.id
_entity.type
_entity.pdbx_description
1 polymer ?
#
loop_
_entity_poly.entity_id
_entity_poly.type
_entity_poly.pdbx_seq_one_letter_code
_entity_poly.pdbx_strand_id
1 'polypeptide(L)' 'MLKSLSNAVGVSGYEDEVAELIKSEMEKYADEVEIDKMGNVIGLKKGKGKGKIMLAAHMDEIG' A
#
# COMPACT_ATOMS: atom_id res chain seq x y z
N MET A 1 -3.74 13.65 -1.87
CA MET A 1 -3.46 12.30 -1.34
C MET A 1 -3.18 12.32 0.16
N LEU A 2 -2.21 13.10 0.66
CA LEU A 2 -1.84 13.09 2.09
C LEU A 2 -3.02 13.24 3.06
N LYS A 3 -3.91 14.22 2.81
CA LYS A 3 -5.11 14.43 3.64
C LYS A 3 -6.07 13.22 3.63
N SER A 4 -6.18 12.51 2.51
CA SER A 4 -7.05 11.35 2.37
C SER A 4 -6.50 10.17 3.17
N LEU A 5 -5.20 9.91 3.06
CA LEU A 5 -4.52 8.87 3.85
C LEU A 5 -4.59 9.17 5.34
N SER A 6 -4.33 10.42 5.74
CA SER A 6 -4.36 10.85 7.14
C SER A 6 -5.75 10.85 7.77
N ASN A 7 -6.82 10.83 6.97
CA ASN A 7 -8.19 10.84 7.45
C ASN A 7 -8.87 9.47 7.33
N ALA A 8 -8.22 8.50 6.67
CA ALA A 8 -8.71 7.13 6.57
C ALA A 8 -8.45 6.41 7.90
N VAL A 9 -9.37 5.56 8.34
CA VAL A 9 -9.18 4.78 9.57
C VAL A 9 -8.23 3.62 9.27
N GLY A 10 -7.20 3.47 10.09
CA GLY A 10 -6.19 2.42 9.90
C GLY A 10 -5.66 1.84 11.20
N VAL A 11 -6.51 1.66 12.22
CA VAL A 11 -6.07 1.05 13.50
C VAL A 11 -5.51 -0.35 13.24
N SER A 12 -4.42 -0.73 13.91
CA SER A 12 -3.78 -2.04 13.71
C SER A 12 -4.78 -3.19 13.77
N GLY A 13 -4.85 -4.00 12.71
CA GLY A 13 -5.81 -5.09 12.51
C GLY A 13 -7.12 -4.72 11.80
N TYR A 14 -7.34 -3.44 11.49
CA TYR A 14 -8.52 -2.91 10.79
C TYR A 14 -8.11 -1.92 9.68
N GLU A 15 -7.12 -2.28 8.87
CA GLU A 15 -6.51 -1.42 7.85
C GLU A 15 -7.22 -1.44 6.48
N ASP A 16 -8.39 -2.07 6.35
CA ASP A 16 -9.07 -2.28 5.05
C ASP A 16 -9.34 -0.97 4.28
N GLU A 17 -9.75 0.11 4.99
CA GLU A 17 -10.05 1.40 4.37
C GLU A 17 -8.79 2.04 3.76
N VAL A 18 -7.70 2.09 4.55
CA VAL A 18 -6.44 2.68 4.10
C VAL A 18 -5.78 1.79 3.03
N ALA A 19 -5.92 0.47 3.11
CA ALA A 19 -5.40 -0.47 2.12
C ALA A 19 -6.06 -0.27 0.74
N GLU A 20 -7.38 -0.14 0.66
CA GLU A 20 -8.08 0.12 -0.62
C GLU A 20 -7.69 1.48 -1.22
N LEU A 21 -7.52 2.50 -0.39
CA LEU A 21 -7.06 3.82 -0.84
C LEU A 21 -5.64 3.75 -1.42
N ILE A 22 -4.72 3.05 -0.73
CA ILE A 22 -3.34 2.86 -1.19
C ILE A 22 -3.30 2.04 -2.48
N LYS A 23 -4.05 0.94 -2.56
CA LYS A 23 -4.15 0.11 -3.77
C LYS A 23 -4.59 0.93 -4.98
N SER A 24 -5.69 1.68 -4.85
CA SER A 24 -6.22 2.51 -5.95
C SER A 24 -5.21 3.56 -6.44
N GLU A 25 -4.41 4.13 -5.54
CA GLU A 25 -3.37 5.08 -5.93
C GLU A 25 -2.17 4.36 -6.56
N MET A 26 -1.76 3.20 -6.04
CA MET A 26 -0.63 2.43 -6.55
C MET A 26 -0.88 1.86 -7.95
N GLU A 27 -2.10 1.44 -8.27
CA GLU A 27 -2.49 0.91 -9.59
C GLU A 27 -2.22 1.91 -10.74
N LYS A 28 -2.11 3.22 -10.44
CA LYS A 28 -1.79 4.26 -11.42
C LYS A 28 -0.32 4.27 -11.84
N TYR A 29 0.56 3.69 -11.03
CA TYR A 29 2.01 3.80 -11.21
C TYR A 29 2.71 2.44 -11.29
N ALA A 30 2.26 1.45 -10.53
CA ALA A 30 2.81 0.09 -10.51
C ALA A 30 2.30 -0.74 -11.71
N ASP A 31 3.04 -1.79 -12.06
CA ASP A 31 2.64 -2.70 -13.14
C ASP A 31 1.74 -3.83 -12.62
N GLU A 32 1.91 -4.22 -11.35
CA GLU A 32 1.06 -5.17 -10.63
C GLU A 32 0.81 -4.63 -9.22
N VAL A 33 -0.41 -4.78 -8.70
CA VAL A 33 -0.77 -4.43 -7.32
C VAL A 33 -1.64 -5.55 -6.77
N GLU A 34 -1.30 -6.06 -5.59
CA GLU A 34 -2.07 -7.08 -4.89
C GLU A 34 -2.24 -6.73 -3.41
N ILE A 35 -3.28 -7.30 -2.79
CA ILE A 35 -3.45 -7.32 -1.35
C ILE A 35 -3.20 -8.76 -0.90
N ASP A 36 -2.26 -8.94 0.02
CA ASP A 36 -1.97 -10.27 0.55
C ASP A 36 -3.02 -10.73 1.59
N LYS A 37 -2.87 -11.95 2.11
CA LYS A 37 -3.82 -12.49 3.10
C LYS A 37 -3.83 -11.75 4.44
N MET A 38 -2.83 -10.92 4.70
CA MET A 38 -2.72 -10.11 5.91
C MET A 38 -3.22 -8.68 5.70
N GLY A 39 -3.63 -8.30 4.48
CA GLY A 39 -4.08 -6.95 4.16
C GLY A 39 -2.97 -6.01 3.68
N ASN A 40 -1.73 -6.50 3.48
CA ASN A 40 -0.66 -5.65 2.97
C ASN A 40 -0.88 -5.34 1.50
N VAL A 41 -0.72 -4.07 1.12
CA VAL A 41 -0.73 -3.65 -0.29
C VAL A 41 0.68 -3.74 -0.87
N ILE A 42 0.85 -4.60 -1.87
CA ILE A 42 2.15 -4.86 -2.50
C ILE A 42 2.07 -4.42 -3.96
N GLY A 43 2.91 -3.45 -4.35
CA GLY A 43 3.05 -3.02 -5.74
C GLY A 43 4.38 -3.44 -6.34
N LEU A 44 4.33 -4.06 -7.52
CA LEU A 44 5.51 -4.37 -8.31
C LEU A 44 5.64 -3.39 -9.47
N LYS A 45 6.78 -2.69 -9.52
CA LYS A 45 7.22 -1.95 -10.70
C LYS A 45 8.41 -2.66 -11.35
N LYS A 46 8.26 -3.11 -12.59
CA LYS A 46 9.27 -3.84 -13.36
C LYS A 46 10.36 -2.87 -13.84
N GLY A 47 11.53 -3.00 -13.24
CA GLY A 47 12.76 -2.35 -13.71
C GLY A 47 13.47 -3.15 -14.79
N LYS A 48 14.60 -2.62 -15.28
CA LYS A 48 15.48 -3.27 -16.27
C LYS A 48 16.73 -3.92 -15.66
N GLY A 49 16.89 -3.83 -14.34
CA GLY A 49 18.06 -4.35 -13.62
C GLY A 49 17.91 -5.82 -13.22
N LYS A 50 19.03 -6.43 -12.77
CA LYS A 50 19.04 -7.80 -12.22
C LYS A 50 18.73 -7.87 -10.72
N GLY A 51 18.76 -6.74 -10.02
CA GLY A 51 18.49 -6.64 -8.58
C GLY A 51 17.05 -6.27 -8.27
N LYS A 52 16.63 -6.48 -7.02
CA LYS A 52 15.34 -6.05 -6.48
C LYS A 52 15.56 -4.99 -5.40
N ILE A 53 14.72 -3.97 -5.39
CA ILE A 53 14.68 -2.93 -4.35
C ILE A 53 13.30 -3.00 -3.71
N MET A 54 13.26 -2.99 -2.38
CA MET A 54 12.02 -2.95 -1.61
C MET A 54 11.94 -1.64 -0.86
N LEU A 55 10.85 -0.91 -1.05
CA LEU A 55 10.46 0.23 -0.23
C LEU A 55 9.26 -0.24 0.61
N ALA A 56 9.30 0.01 1.91
CA ALA A 56 8.25 -0.41 2.84
C ALA A 56 7.86 0.76 3.74
N ALA A 57 6.57 0.85 4.03
CA ALA A 57 5.97 1.77 4.98
C ALA A 57 4.85 1.02 5.69
N HIS A 58 4.63 1.32 6.97
CA HIS A 58 3.48 0.78 7.70
C HIS A 58 2.25 1.66 7.40
N MET A 59 1.10 1.02 7.23
CA MET A 59 -0.17 1.70 6.92
C MET A 59 -0.97 2.02 8.18
N ASP A 60 -0.66 1.31 9.27
CA ASP A 60 -1.41 1.35 10.50
C ASP A 60 -1.09 2.58 11.35
N GLU A 61 -2.06 2.93 12.18
CA GLU A 61 -1.98 3.99 13.16
C GLU A 61 -2.39 3.52 14.56
N ILE A 62 -1.97 4.28 15.56
CA ILE A 62 -2.40 4.07 16.95
C ILE A 62 -3.88 4.46 17.06
N GLY A 63 -4.71 3.54 17.56
CA GLY A 63 -6.13 3.78 17.87
C GLY A 63 -6.43 4.14 19.32
#